data_AF-S5VG47-F1
#
_entry.id   AF-S5VG47-F1
#
_cell.length_a   1.000
_cell.length_b   1.000
_cell.length_c   1.000
_cell.angle_alpha   90.00
_cell.angle_beta   90.00
_cell.angle_gamma   90.00
#
_symmetry.space_group_name_H-M   'P 1'
#
loop_
_entity.id
_entity.type
_entity.pdbx_description
1 polymer ?
#
loop_
_entity_poly.entity_id
_entity_poly.type
_entity_poly.pdbx_seq_one_letter_code
_entity_poly.pdbx_strand_id
1 'polypeptide(L)'
;MSSRSGGAGYRDRFTGAYAHRTLAGIGHNVPQEAPSACAQAVVDVDHFEAAPAPGTTVSRTRLPRPSVPALAPARVTCQTGDVNHEHAFVCGNPALDFAATLRARRTARFEMFTTPDRLDAWFVESGLVDSVVPGDEADVERAKAVREAIYRLVTARRDERDYDEPALGLVNDAARRPPATPQLTRDGRRTEATVEQALSMVARLAVELLSGPDVPLLKECGNPECTRVYVDRSRGTRRQWCGMESCGNKFKAAAYRARKKGASAAARH
;
A
#
# COMPACT_ATOMS: atom_id res chain seq x y z
N MET A 1 -34.85 12.95 -6.63
CA MET A 1 -35.28 11.83 -7.49
C MET A 1 -34.58 10.56 -7.01
N SER A 2 -35.27 9.75 -6.20
CA SER A 2 -34.76 8.49 -5.64
C SER A 2 -34.79 7.38 -6.68
N SER A 3 -33.65 6.78 -7.02
CA SER A 3 -33.62 5.47 -7.66
C SER A 3 -33.70 4.39 -6.58
N ARG A 4 -34.92 3.92 -6.27
CA ARG A 4 -35.14 2.67 -5.55
C ARG A 4 -34.86 1.50 -6.50
N SER A 5 -33.61 1.09 -6.62
CA SER A 5 -33.26 -0.21 -7.18
C SER A 5 -32.77 -1.10 -6.04
N GLY A 6 -33.66 -1.93 -5.48
CA GLY A 6 -33.27 -2.90 -4.47
C GLY A 6 -32.27 -3.90 -5.05
N GLY A 7 -31.19 -4.20 -4.34
CA GLY A 7 -30.08 -5.07 -4.76
C GLY A 7 -30.42 -6.55 -5.01
N ALA A 8 -31.71 -6.90 -5.08
CA ALA A 8 -32.20 -8.25 -5.36
C ALA A 8 -31.72 -8.80 -6.71
N GLY A 9 -31.41 -7.92 -7.69
CA GLY A 9 -30.91 -8.30 -9.01
C GLY A 9 -29.48 -8.86 -9.05
N TYR A 10 -28.78 -8.93 -7.91
CA TYR A 10 -27.42 -9.47 -7.82
C TYR A 10 -27.36 -10.91 -7.29
N ARG A 11 -28.50 -11.54 -6.96
CA ARG A 11 -28.56 -12.92 -6.44
C ARG A 11 -27.76 -13.90 -7.31
N ASP A 12 -27.95 -13.82 -8.63
CA ASP A 12 -27.37 -14.79 -9.58
C ASP A 12 -25.84 -14.69 -9.70
N ARG A 13 -25.20 -13.75 -8.99
CA ARG A 13 -23.74 -13.61 -8.92
C ARG A 13 -23.10 -14.32 -7.72
N PHE A 14 -23.90 -14.95 -6.86
CA PHE A 14 -23.42 -15.64 -5.66
C PHE A 14 -23.81 -17.12 -5.69
N THR A 15 -22.89 -17.98 -5.26
CA THR A 15 -23.13 -19.42 -5.05
C THR A 15 -23.15 -19.73 -3.55
N GLY A 16 -24.12 -20.53 -3.10
CA GLY A 16 -24.27 -20.92 -1.69
C GLY A 16 -25.36 -20.14 -0.94
N ALA A 17 -25.42 -20.33 0.38
CA ALA A 17 -26.34 -19.61 1.25
C ALA A 17 -26.00 -18.12 1.28
N TYR A 18 -27.02 -17.26 1.20
CA TYR A 18 -26.84 -15.82 1.22
C TYR A 18 -28.02 -15.15 1.92
N ALA A 19 -27.78 -13.95 2.46
CA ALA A 19 -28.82 -13.02 2.90
C ALA A 19 -28.62 -11.65 2.26
N HIS A 20 -29.70 -11.00 1.87
CA HIS A 20 -29.69 -9.65 1.31
C HIS A 20 -30.40 -8.68 2.27
N ARG A 21 -29.75 -7.56 2.59
CA ARG A 21 -30.29 -6.48 3.42
C ARG A 21 -30.17 -5.15 2.70
N THR A 22 -31.17 -4.30 2.82
CA THR A 22 -31.14 -2.92 2.30
C THR A 22 -31.05 -1.95 3.48
N LEU A 23 -30.02 -1.10 3.47
CA LEU A 23 -29.82 -0.08 4.50
C LEU A 23 -30.40 1.24 4.01
N ALA A 24 -31.33 1.82 4.77
CA ALA A 24 -31.97 3.08 4.41
C ALA A 24 -31.00 4.25 4.63
N GLY A 25 -30.94 5.18 3.68
CA GLY A 25 -30.12 6.39 3.78
C GLY A 25 -28.62 6.20 3.50
N ILE A 26 -28.20 5.00 3.09
CA ILE A 26 -26.81 4.69 2.73
C ILE A 26 -26.63 4.78 1.21
N GLY A 27 -25.58 5.49 0.80
CA GLY A 27 -25.16 5.70 -0.59
C GLY A 27 -24.42 4.51 -1.18
N HIS A 28 -23.25 4.74 -1.76
CA HIS A 28 -22.54 3.74 -2.57
C HIS A 28 -21.44 2.99 -1.82
N ASN A 29 -21.04 3.45 -0.62
CA ASN A 29 -19.91 2.89 0.11
C ASN A 29 -20.32 2.43 1.53
N VAL A 30 -21.01 1.30 1.60
CA VAL A 30 -21.50 0.70 2.86
C VAL A 30 -20.42 0.55 3.95
N PRO A 31 -19.17 0.12 3.66
CA PRO A 31 -18.11 0.09 4.67
C PRO A 31 -17.80 1.43 5.34
N GLN A 32 -17.96 2.55 4.63
CA GLN A 32 -17.69 3.90 5.17
C GLN A 32 -18.94 4.55 5.76
N GLU A 33 -20.09 4.36 5.11
CA GLU A 33 -21.34 5.04 5.46
C GLU A 33 -22.13 4.29 6.54
N ALA A 34 -21.95 2.97 6.67
CA ALA A 34 -22.53 2.14 7.74
C ALA A 34 -21.55 1.08 8.26
N PRO A 35 -20.44 1.47 8.92
CA PRO A 35 -19.35 0.56 9.31
C PRO A 35 -19.81 -0.61 10.17
N SER A 36 -20.69 -0.37 11.14
CA SER A 36 -21.23 -1.42 12.03
C SER A 36 -22.09 -2.44 11.27
N ALA A 37 -22.91 -1.99 10.32
CA ALA A 37 -23.73 -2.87 9.50
C ALA A 37 -22.87 -3.70 8.52
N CYS A 38 -21.79 -3.10 8.00
CA CYS A 38 -20.80 -3.81 7.19
C CYS A 38 -20.06 -4.88 8.00
N ALA A 39 -19.61 -4.54 9.21
CA ALA A 39 -18.92 -5.49 10.09
C ALA A 39 -19.83 -6.66 10.49
N GLN A 40 -21.08 -6.37 10.85
CA GLN A 40 -22.05 -7.42 11.17
C GLN A 40 -22.30 -8.35 9.98
N ALA A 41 -22.37 -7.82 8.75
CA ALA A 41 -22.52 -8.65 7.56
C ALA A 41 -21.36 -9.63 7.32
N VAL A 42 -20.13 -9.27 7.73
CA VAL A 42 -18.98 -10.19 7.66
C VAL A 42 -19.10 -11.30 8.70
N VAL A 43 -19.51 -10.97 9.92
CA VAL A 43 -19.73 -11.97 11.00
C VAL A 43 -20.87 -12.93 10.63
N ASP A 44 -21.96 -12.41 10.06
CA ASP A 44 -23.11 -13.23 9.65
C ASP A 44 -22.73 -14.27 8.58
N VAL A 45 -21.71 -13.99 7.75
CA VAL A 45 -21.25 -14.94 6.73
C VAL A 45 -20.60 -16.18 7.33
N ASP A 46 -19.87 -16.02 8.44
CA ASP A 46 -19.26 -17.14 9.16
C ASP A 46 -20.31 -18.08 9.79
N HIS A 47 -21.56 -17.62 9.90
CA HIS A 47 -22.70 -18.39 10.38
C HIS A 47 -23.58 -18.99 9.27
N PHE A 48 -23.27 -18.76 7.98
CA PHE A 48 -23.93 -19.47 6.90
C PHE A 48 -23.40 -20.91 6.80
N GLU A 49 -23.99 -21.84 7.55
CA GLU A 49 -23.68 -23.26 7.39
C GLU A 49 -24.16 -23.78 6.03
N ALA A 50 -23.28 -24.49 5.31
CA ALA A 50 -23.67 -25.33 4.19
C ALA A 50 -24.36 -26.59 4.72
N ALA A 51 -25.60 -26.85 4.29
CA ALA A 51 -26.27 -28.10 4.61
C ALA A 51 -25.45 -29.30 4.12
N PRO A 52 -25.18 -30.32 4.96
CA PRO A 52 -24.51 -31.53 4.49
C PRO A 52 -25.42 -32.32 3.55
N ALA A 53 -24.84 -32.96 2.54
CA ALA A 53 -25.55 -33.90 1.69
C ALA A 53 -26.13 -35.07 2.54
N PRO A 54 -27.32 -35.59 2.21
CA PRO A 54 -27.95 -36.63 3.01
C PRO A 54 -27.14 -37.94 2.94
N GLY A 55 -26.72 -38.45 4.11
CA GLY A 55 -26.19 -39.81 4.27
C GLY A 55 -24.84 -39.96 4.98
N THR A 56 -24.11 -38.88 5.28
CA THR A 56 -22.76 -39.02 5.86
C THR A 56 -22.73 -38.66 7.34
N THR A 57 -22.67 -39.66 8.22
CA THR A 57 -22.33 -39.45 9.63
C THR A 57 -20.81 -39.33 9.74
N VAL A 58 -20.29 -38.13 10.02
CA VAL A 58 -18.87 -37.93 10.34
C VAL A 58 -18.74 -37.56 11.80
N SER A 59 -18.39 -38.54 12.65
CA SER A 59 -17.86 -38.23 13.98
C SER A 59 -16.46 -37.65 13.84
N ARG A 60 -16.26 -36.41 14.30
CA ARG A 60 -14.96 -35.73 14.29
C ARG A 60 -14.60 -35.31 15.70
N THR A 61 -13.76 -36.10 16.35
CA THR A 61 -13.06 -35.71 17.57
C THR A 61 -12.03 -34.63 17.20
N ARG A 62 -12.20 -33.41 17.72
CA ARG A 62 -11.35 -32.26 17.41
C ARG A 62 -10.13 -32.28 18.35
N LEU A 63 -8.93 -32.56 17.81
CA LEU A 63 -7.69 -32.27 18.51
C LEU A 63 -7.39 -30.76 18.45
N PRO A 64 -6.87 -30.13 19.53
CA PRO A 64 -6.48 -28.73 19.50
C PRO A 64 -5.24 -28.53 18.62
N ARG A 65 -5.31 -27.59 17.68
CA ARG A 65 -4.17 -27.14 16.88
C ARG A 65 -3.32 -26.17 17.71
N PRO A 66 -1.98 -26.31 17.75
CA PRO A 66 -1.13 -25.24 18.26
C PRO A 66 -1.23 -24.02 17.33
N SER A 67 -1.53 -22.87 17.93
CA SER A 67 -1.60 -21.57 17.25
C SER A 67 -0.19 -21.07 16.94
N VAL A 68 0.22 -21.15 15.67
CA VAL A 68 1.34 -20.36 15.16
C VAL A 68 0.80 -18.96 14.85
N PRO A 69 1.28 -17.87 15.46
CA PRO A 69 0.85 -16.54 15.09
C PRO A 69 1.39 -16.23 13.69
N ALA A 70 0.48 -16.10 12.72
CA ALA A 70 0.80 -15.54 11.43
C ALA A 70 1.25 -14.09 11.63
N LEU A 71 2.45 -13.72 11.17
CA LEU A 71 2.79 -12.31 11.00
C LEU A 71 1.75 -11.69 10.08
N ALA A 72 0.99 -10.73 10.61
CA ALA A 72 0.05 -9.96 9.81
C ALA A 72 0.83 -9.16 8.76
N PRO A 73 0.39 -9.14 7.48
CA PRO A 73 0.94 -8.18 6.53
C PRO A 73 0.58 -6.78 7.01
N ALA A 74 1.59 -5.92 7.12
CA ALA A 74 1.41 -4.51 7.46
C ALA A 74 0.36 -3.88 6.52
N ARG A 75 -0.81 -3.54 7.07
CA ARG A 75 -1.85 -2.81 6.35
C ARG A 75 -1.54 -1.33 6.45
N VAL A 76 -1.01 -0.76 5.37
CA VAL A 76 -1.04 0.70 5.20
C VAL A 76 -2.36 1.06 4.53
N THR A 77 -3.30 1.54 5.32
CA THR A 77 -4.51 2.23 4.83
C THR A 77 -4.81 3.40 5.76
N CYS A 78 -4.59 4.62 5.29
CA CYS A 78 -5.19 5.82 5.87
C CYS A 78 -5.50 6.80 4.72
N GLN A 79 -6.79 6.95 4.43
CA GLN A 79 -7.37 8.14 3.82
C GLN A 79 -8.16 8.84 4.94
N THR A 80 -7.61 9.91 5.51
CA THR A 80 -8.40 10.89 6.26
C THR A 80 -7.73 12.25 6.08
N GLY A 81 -8.43 13.19 5.44
CA GLY A 81 -7.98 14.55 5.26
C GLY A 81 -8.21 15.39 6.51
N ASP A 82 -7.17 16.10 6.97
CA ASP A 82 -7.12 17.57 7.01
C ASP A 82 -5.83 18.04 7.69
N VAL A 83 -4.71 17.93 6.98
CA VAL A 83 -3.53 18.81 7.01
C VAL A 83 -2.72 18.49 5.74
N ASN A 84 -2.34 19.52 4.99
CA ASN A 84 -1.90 19.38 3.60
C ASN A 84 -0.43 18.91 3.44
N HIS A 85 0.00 17.83 4.13
CA HIS A 85 1.41 17.38 4.15
C HIS A 85 1.73 15.88 4.29
N GLU A 86 0.80 14.93 4.14
CA GLU A 86 1.11 13.51 4.42
C GLU A 86 1.86 12.78 3.28
N HIS A 87 2.84 11.96 3.68
CA HIS A 87 3.57 11.09 2.78
C HIS A 87 2.60 10.10 2.10
N ALA A 88 2.79 9.86 0.80
CA ALA A 88 1.86 9.02 0.03
C ALA A 88 2.38 7.57 -0.05
N PHE A 89 1.72 6.67 0.69
CA PHE A 89 2.02 5.24 0.76
C PHE A 89 1.13 4.42 -0.19
N VAL A 90 1.46 4.42 -1.48
CA VAL A 90 0.62 3.81 -2.53
C VAL A 90 1.38 2.77 -3.35
N CYS A 91 2.66 2.56 -3.07
CA CYS A 91 3.51 1.62 -3.80
C CYS A 91 3.28 0.16 -3.39
N GLY A 92 2.61 -0.08 -2.26
CA GLY A 92 2.29 -1.43 -1.78
C GLY A 92 3.45 -2.16 -1.09
N ASN A 93 4.53 -1.43 -0.78
CA ASN A 93 5.66 -1.84 0.03
C ASN A 93 6.40 -0.59 0.56
N PRO A 94 6.68 -0.45 1.87
CA PRO A 94 7.33 0.72 2.44
C PRO A 94 8.70 1.07 1.83
N ALA A 95 9.48 0.09 1.37
CA ALA A 95 10.76 0.37 0.70
C ALA A 95 10.56 1.08 -0.66
N LEU A 96 9.48 0.77 -1.38
CA LEU A 96 9.13 1.48 -2.61
C LEU A 96 8.54 2.86 -2.31
N ASP A 97 7.74 3.00 -1.25
CA ASP A 97 7.23 4.29 -0.82
C ASP A 97 8.37 5.21 -0.35
N PHE A 98 9.39 4.65 0.32
CA PHE A 98 10.62 5.33 0.69
C PHE A 98 11.42 5.79 -0.55
N ALA A 99 11.66 4.88 -1.51
CA ALA A 99 12.29 5.23 -2.77
C ALA A 99 11.53 6.36 -3.51
N ALA A 100 10.22 6.44 -3.32
CA ALA A 100 9.38 7.42 -3.95
C ALA A 100 9.26 8.76 -3.21
N THR A 101 10.03 8.99 -2.15
CA THR A 101 10.15 10.31 -1.50
C THR A 101 10.98 11.30 -2.32
N LEU A 102 11.89 10.82 -3.18
CA LEU A 102 12.37 11.63 -4.32
C LEU A 102 11.44 11.40 -5.50
N ARG A 103 10.77 12.45 -5.94
CA ARG A 103 9.81 12.38 -7.06
C ARG A 103 10.46 12.88 -8.35
N ALA A 104 9.92 12.38 -9.46
CA ALA A 104 10.16 12.90 -10.80
C ALA A 104 11.64 12.92 -11.21
N ARG A 105 12.34 11.79 -11.05
CA ARG A 105 13.80 11.66 -11.30
C ARG A 105 14.24 11.98 -12.73
N ARG A 106 13.32 11.88 -13.70
CA ARG A 106 13.55 12.20 -15.13
C ARG A 106 13.27 13.67 -15.49
N THR A 107 12.72 14.45 -14.57
CA THR A 107 12.33 15.85 -14.80
C THR A 107 12.81 16.70 -13.62
N ALA A 108 12.08 17.77 -13.27
CA ALA A 108 12.36 18.55 -12.07
C ALA A 108 12.15 17.69 -10.82
N ARG A 109 13.27 17.30 -10.19
CA ARG A 109 13.27 16.49 -8.97
C ARG A 109 12.60 17.23 -7.83
N PHE A 110 11.79 16.51 -7.06
CA PHE A 110 11.19 17.03 -5.82
C PHE A 110 11.62 16.14 -4.66
N GLU A 111 12.46 16.69 -3.79
CA GLU A 111 12.99 16.07 -2.58
C GLU A 111 12.03 16.30 -1.40
N MET A 112 11.74 15.24 -0.63
CA MET A 112 10.88 15.33 0.55
C MET A 112 11.67 15.37 1.86
N PHE A 113 12.85 14.73 1.92
CA PHE A 113 13.74 14.75 3.08
C PHE A 113 14.62 16.00 3.06
N THR A 114 13.97 17.14 3.23
CA THR A 114 14.61 18.46 3.25
C THR A 114 15.07 18.88 4.65
N THR A 115 14.58 18.19 5.69
CA THR A 115 14.97 18.38 7.10
C THR A 115 14.91 17.03 7.83
N PRO A 116 15.57 16.89 9.00
CA PRO A 116 15.46 15.71 9.86
C PRO A 116 14.02 15.40 10.28
N ASP A 117 13.25 16.42 10.70
CA ASP A 117 11.85 16.25 11.10
C ASP A 117 10.98 15.60 10.01
N ARG A 118 11.24 15.91 8.73
CA ARG A 118 10.53 15.29 7.60
C ARG A 118 10.86 13.81 7.44
N LEU A 119 12.10 13.41 7.73
CA LEU A 119 12.52 12.02 7.73
C LEU A 119 11.88 11.26 8.90
N ASP A 120 11.93 11.84 10.10
CA ASP A 120 11.35 11.23 11.30
C ASP A 120 9.84 11.05 11.17
N ALA A 121 9.14 12.08 10.66
CA ALA A 121 7.72 12.01 10.34
C ALA A 121 7.41 10.90 9.34
N TRP A 122 8.23 10.73 8.29
CA TRP A 122 8.03 9.65 7.31
C TRP A 122 8.09 8.26 7.95
N PHE A 123 9.06 8.02 8.85
CA PHE A 123 9.19 6.73 9.51
C PHE A 123 7.96 6.41 10.36
N VAL A 124 7.44 7.37 11.11
CA VAL A 124 6.22 7.18 11.92
C VAL A 124 4.99 7.00 11.04
N GLU A 125 4.78 7.89 10.05
CA GLU A 125 3.63 7.83 9.14
C GLU A 125 3.60 6.54 8.30
N SER A 126 4.77 5.94 8.03
CA SER A 126 4.85 4.65 7.32
C SER A 126 4.32 3.46 8.10
N GLY A 127 4.14 3.61 9.42
CA GLY A 127 3.75 2.54 10.33
C GLY A 127 4.85 1.51 10.62
N LEU A 128 6.10 1.77 10.21
CA LEU A 128 7.24 0.91 10.54
C LEU A 128 7.58 0.95 12.03
N VAL A 129 7.41 2.13 12.64
CA VAL A 129 7.75 2.43 14.03
C VAL A 129 6.67 3.36 14.60
N ASP A 130 6.48 3.30 15.92
CA ASP A 130 5.49 4.13 16.62
C ASP A 130 6.07 5.48 17.07
N SER A 131 7.39 5.54 17.24
CA SER A 131 8.12 6.80 17.44
C SER A 131 9.59 6.66 17.08
N VAL A 132 10.21 7.77 16.71
CA VAL A 132 11.64 7.86 16.39
C VAL A 132 12.32 8.83 17.36
N VAL A 133 13.51 8.47 17.83
CA VAL A 133 14.43 9.41 18.48
C VAL A 133 14.92 10.39 17.41
N PRO A 134 14.71 11.71 17.57
CA PRO A 134 14.96 12.69 16.51
C PRO A 134 16.34 12.57 15.89
N GLY A 135 16.38 12.58 14.55
CA GLY A 135 17.60 12.49 13.76
C GLY A 135 18.35 13.82 13.60
N ASP A 136 19.48 13.74 12.93
CA ASP A 136 20.26 14.91 12.48
C ASP A 136 20.38 15.00 10.94
N GLU A 137 21.10 15.99 10.44
CA GLU A 137 21.32 16.15 8.99
C GLU A 137 22.15 15.00 8.39
N ALA A 138 23.03 14.37 9.19
CA ALA A 138 23.81 13.23 8.71
C ALA A 138 22.92 11.98 8.53
N ASP A 139 21.89 11.82 9.38
CA ASP A 139 20.83 10.82 9.19
C ASP A 139 20.07 11.03 7.88
N VAL A 140 19.73 12.28 7.56
CA VAL A 140 19.05 12.64 6.30
C VAL A 140 19.89 12.24 5.08
N GLU A 141 21.18 12.56 5.09
CA GLU A 141 22.07 12.21 3.98
C GLU A 141 22.28 10.69 3.85
N ARG A 142 22.40 9.96 4.98
CA ARG A 142 22.42 8.49 4.98
C ARG A 142 21.13 7.91 4.39
N ALA A 143 19.98 8.41 4.83
CA ALA A 143 18.67 7.98 4.35
C ALA A 143 18.52 8.21 2.84
N LYS A 144 18.93 9.37 2.33
CA LYS A 144 18.94 9.67 0.88
C LYS A 144 19.87 8.74 0.10
N ALA A 145 21.06 8.44 0.62
CA ALA A 145 22.00 7.53 -0.02
C ALA A 145 21.41 6.11 -0.14
N VAL A 146 20.84 5.57 0.95
CA VAL A 146 20.15 4.28 0.95
C VAL A 146 18.93 4.31 0.03
N ARG A 147 18.16 5.40 0.03
CA ARG A 147 17.00 5.57 -0.85
C ARG A 147 17.36 5.46 -2.32
N GLU A 148 18.41 6.15 -2.77
CA GLU A 148 18.85 6.08 -4.16
C GLU A 148 19.47 4.73 -4.51
N ALA A 149 20.13 4.07 -3.55
CA ALA A 149 20.58 2.69 -3.72
C ALA A 149 19.38 1.72 -3.93
N ILE A 150 18.36 1.78 -3.07
CA ILE A 150 17.12 1.00 -3.22
C ILE A 150 16.48 1.27 -4.59
N TYR A 151 16.33 2.54 -4.99
CA TYR A 151 15.75 2.89 -6.29
C TYR A 151 16.52 2.26 -7.46
N ARG A 152 17.86 2.31 -7.42
CA ARG A 152 18.72 1.70 -8.45
C ARG A 152 18.53 0.18 -8.51
N LEU A 153 18.54 -0.50 -7.37
CA LEU A 153 18.34 -1.95 -7.31
C LEU A 153 16.95 -2.38 -7.77
N VAL A 154 15.90 -1.66 -7.36
CA VAL A 154 14.52 -1.91 -7.82
C VAL A 154 14.40 -1.74 -9.33
N THR A 155 15.00 -0.69 -9.88
CA THR A 155 14.97 -0.42 -11.32
C THR A 155 15.74 -1.50 -12.08
N ALA A 156 16.93 -1.88 -11.62
CA ALA A 156 17.71 -2.96 -12.23
C ALA A 156 16.95 -4.29 -12.18
N ARG A 157 16.35 -4.64 -11.04
CA ARG A 157 15.59 -5.88 -10.88
C ARG A 157 14.38 -5.95 -11.82
N ARG A 158 13.62 -4.85 -11.91
CA ARG A 158 12.45 -4.74 -12.80
C ARG A 158 12.83 -4.85 -14.27
N ASP A 159 13.95 -4.23 -14.65
CA ASP A 159 14.43 -4.21 -16.03
C ASP A 159 15.30 -5.44 -16.38
N GLU A 160 15.37 -6.44 -15.48
CA GLU A 160 16.17 -7.67 -15.63
C GLU A 160 17.66 -7.40 -15.91
N ARG A 161 18.20 -6.37 -15.27
CA ARG A 161 19.62 -5.98 -15.33
C ARG A 161 20.37 -6.38 -14.06
N ASP A 162 21.68 -6.53 -14.20
CA ASP A 162 22.58 -6.77 -13.08
C ASP A 162 22.56 -5.61 -12.08
N TYR A 163 22.85 -5.94 -10.83
CA TYR A 163 22.91 -4.97 -9.75
C TYR A 163 24.23 -4.20 -9.73
N ASP A 164 24.13 -2.92 -9.41
CA ASP A 164 25.28 -2.07 -9.10
C ASP A 164 25.86 -2.46 -7.74
N GLU A 165 27.11 -2.93 -7.72
CA GLU A 165 27.80 -3.39 -6.51
C GLU A 165 27.83 -2.34 -5.38
N PRO A 166 28.14 -1.05 -5.64
CA PRO A 166 28.02 -0.01 -4.62
C PRO A 166 26.61 0.13 -4.04
N ALA A 167 25.56 0.08 -4.87
CA ALA A 167 24.17 0.14 -4.39
C ALA A 167 23.81 -1.09 -3.55
N LEU A 168 24.26 -2.29 -3.96
CA LEU A 168 24.11 -3.51 -3.16
C LEU A 168 24.78 -3.39 -1.80
N GLY A 169 26.02 -2.89 -1.77
CA GLY A 169 26.77 -2.64 -0.54
C GLY A 169 25.98 -1.76 0.42
N LEU A 170 25.51 -0.60 -0.05
CA LEU A 170 24.77 0.37 0.78
C LEU A 170 23.48 -0.21 1.38
N VAL A 171 22.67 -0.92 0.57
CA VAL A 171 21.42 -1.51 1.07
C VAL A 171 21.71 -2.63 2.06
N ASN A 172 22.68 -3.50 1.75
CA ASN A 172 23.04 -4.61 2.64
C ASN A 172 23.69 -4.13 3.95
N ASP A 173 24.50 -3.08 3.91
CA ASP A 173 25.08 -2.47 5.11
C ASP A 173 24.00 -1.87 6.01
N ALA A 174 23.04 -1.14 5.43
CA ALA A 174 21.89 -0.63 6.17
C ALA A 174 21.04 -1.77 6.76
N ALA A 175 20.75 -2.81 5.97
CA ALA A 175 19.98 -3.96 6.42
C ALA A 175 20.68 -4.75 7.54
N ARG A 176 22.02 -4.78 7.57
CA ARG A 176 22.81 -5.44 8.63
C ARG A 176 22.71 -4.74 9.99
N ARG A 177 22.40 -3.44 10.03
CA ARG A 177 22.22 -2.72 11.30
C ARG A 177 21.08 -3.34 12.11
N PRO A 178 21.11 -3.28 13.46
CA PRO A 178 20.00 -3.75 14.29
C PRO A 178 18.69 -3.06 13.87
N PRO A 179 17.60 -3.80 13.60
CA PRO A 179 16.31 -3.21 13.32
C PRO A 179 15.65 -2.75 14.63
N ALA A 180 14.62 -1.90 14.53
CA ALA A 180 13.81 -1.59 15.70
C ALA A 180 13.14 -2.86 16.23
N THR A 181 13.15 -3.04 17.55
CA THR A 181 12.62 -4.24 18.20
C THR A 181 11.28 -3.91 18.84
N PRO A 182 10.18 -4.58 18.46
CA PRO A 182 8.89 -4.37 19.10
C PRO A 182 8.92 -4.80 20.56
N GLN A 183 8.29 -4.00 21.42
CA GLN A 183 8.18 -4.23 22.84
C GLN A 183 6.70 -4.27 23.25
N LEU A 184 6.38 -5.06 24.27
CA LEU A 184 5.07 -5.03 24.90
C LEU A 184 5.12 -4.04 26.07
N THR A 185 4.32 -2.99 26.01
CA THR A 185 4.11 -2.02 27.08
C THR A 185 2.74 -2.23 27.72
N ARG A 186 2.42 -1.46 28.77
CA ARG A 186 1.09 -1.50 29.41
C ARG A 186 -0.03 -1.05 28.47
N ASP A 187 0.29 -0.22 27.49
CA ASP A 187 -0.68 0.34 26.54
C ASP A 187 -0.76 -0.49 25.23
N GLY A 188 0.05 -1.55 25.12
CA GLY A 188 0.05 -2.46 23.98
C GLY A 188 1.42 -2.65 23.35
N ARG A 189 1.44 -3.15 22.12
CA ARG A 189 2.69 -3.34 21.36
C ARG A 189 3.19 -1.96 20.89
N ARG A 190 4.43 -1.62 21.22
CA ARG A 190 5.11 -0.37 20.82
C ARG A 190 6.48 -0.65 20.23
N THR A 191 6.89 0.14 19.26
CA THR A 191 8.17 0.04 18.54
C THR A 191 8.81 1.41 18.50
N GLU A 192 9.77 1.63 19.39
CA GLU A 192 10.60 2.85 19.39
C GLU A 192 11.91 2.57 18.64
N ALA A 193 12.40 3.56 17.90
CA ALA A 193 13.58 3.38 17.08
C ALA A 193 14.47 4.63 17.04
N THR A 194 15.77 4.44 16.85
CA THR A 194 16.61 5.47 16.24
C THR A 194 16.39 5.51 14.73
N VAL A 195 16.83 6.57 14.07
CA VAL A 195 16.80 6.66 12.60
C VAL A 195 17.56 5.51 11.94
N GLU A 196 18.72 5.11 12.46
CA GLU A 196 19.50 3.98 11.93
C GLU A 196 18.69 2.66 12.00
N GLN A 197 17.99 2.43 13.11
CA GLN A 197 17.14 1.24 13.28
C GLN A 197 15.94 1.25 12.35
N ALA A 198 15.28 2.40 12.17
CA ALA A 198 14.15 2.55 11.24
C ALA A 198 14.59 2.38 9.78
N LEU A 199 15.76 2.95 9.41
CA LEU A 199 16.35 2.79 8.09
C LEU A 199 16.77 1.33 7.81
N SER A 200 17.25 0.61 8.83
CA SER A 200 17.51 -0.84 8.73
C SER A 200 16.24 -1.62 8.37
N MET A 201 15.09 -1.28 8.97
CA MET A 201 13.82 -1.92 8.62
C MET A 201 13.43 -1.67 7.16
N VAL A 202 13.58 -0.43 6.67
CA VAL A 202 13.34 -0.10 5.26
C VAL A 202 14.26 -0.91 4.33
N ALA A 203 15.56 -0.97 4.65
CA ALA A 203 16.54 -1.70 3.85
C ALA A 203 16.23 -3.21 3.83
N ARG A 204 15.84 -3.80 4.96
CA ARG A 204 15.39 -5.20 5.04
C ARG A 204 14.15 -5.45 4.19
N LEU A 205 13.16 -4.55 4.22
CA LEU A 205 11.99 -4.64 3.35
C LEU A 205 12.34 -4.57 1.86
N ALA A 206 13.38 -3.80 1.50
CA ALA A 206 13.89 -3.77 0.14
C ALA A 206 14.52 -5.12 -0.25
N VAL A 207 15.31 -5.72 0.63
CA VAL A 207 15.91 -7.06 0.42
C VAL A 207 14.81 -8.10 0.20
N GLU A 208 13.83 -8.18 1.09
CA GLU A 208 12.70 -9.13 0.98
C GLU A 208 11.87 -8.90 -0.30
N LEU A 209 11.65 -7.64 -0.69
CA LEU A 209 10.93 -7.33 -1.91
C LEU A 209 11.68 -7.84 -3.16
N LEU A 210 13.00 -7.64 -3.21
CA LEU A 210 13.84 -7.95 -4.38
C LEU A 210 14.17 -9.45 -4.51
N SER A 211 14.10 -10.20 -3.41
CA SER A 211 14.25 -11.65 -3.38
C SER A 211 12.91 -12.40 -3.43
N GLY A 212 11.79 -11.70 -3.20
CA GLY A 212 10.48 -12.28 -2.99
C GLY A 212 9.61 -12.48 -4.25
N PRO A 213 8.39 -13.03 -4.07
CA PRO A 213 7.48 -13.36 -5.16
C PRO A 213 6.82 -12.14 -5.82
N ASP A 214 6.96 -10.94 -5.24
CA ASP A 214 6.40 -9.70 -5.79
C ASP A 214 7.24 -9.11 -6.94
N VAL A 215 8.45 -9.62 -7.20
CA VAL A 215 9.33 -9.10 -8.26
C VAL A 215 8.64 -9.01 -9.63
N PRO A 216 7.92 -10.05 -10.13
CA PRO A 216 7.23 -9.98 -11.41
C PRO A 216 6.06 -8.98 -11.44
N LEU A 217 5.62 -8.49 -10.27
CA LEU A 217 4.54 -7.52 -10.14
C LEU A 217 5.04 -6.08 -10.08
N LEU A 218 6.36 -5.86 -10.08
CA LEU A 218 6.95 -4.52 -10.07
C LEU A 218 6.66 -3.79 -11.38
N LYS A 219 6.05 -2.60 -11.27
CA LYS A 219 5.78 -1.73 -12.40
C LYS A 219 6.18 -0.31 -12.12
N GLU A 220 6.67 0.38 -13.16
CA GLU A 220 6.72 1.83 -13.13
C GLU A 220 5.34 2.44 -13.34
N CYS A 221 5.12 3.62 -12.78
CA CYS A 221 3.97 4.44 -13.13
C CYS A 221 3.99 4.76 -14.64
N GLY A 222 2.86 4.58 -15.32
CA GLY A 222 2.69 4.93 -16.72
C GLY A 222 2.70 6.44 -17.01
N ASN A 223 2.88 7.29 -15.99
CA ASN A 223 3.03 8.73 -16.18
C ASN A 223 4.49 8.99 -16.55
N PRO A 224 4.81 9.52 -17.74
CA PRO A 224 6.19 9.75 -18.17
C PRO A 224 6.99 10.60 -17.18
N GLU A 225 6.34 11.55 -16.50
CA GLU A 225 6.96 12.42 -15.49
C GLU A 225 7.08 11.75 -14.12
N CYS A 226 6.44 10.59 -13.91
CA CYS A 226 6.49 9.85 -12.65
C CYS A 226 7.44 8.66 -12.77
N THR A 227 8.42 8.62 -11.88
CA THR A 227 9.40 7.53 -11.81
C THR A 227 9.13 6.58 -10.64
N ARG A 228 7.91 6.60 -10.09
CA ARG A 228 7.55 5.76 -8.93
C ARG A 228 7.33 4.33 -9.39
N VAL A 229 7.98 3.39 -8.71
CA VAL A 229 7.75 1.93 -8.87
C VAL A 229 6.79 1.44 -7.79
N TYR A 230 5.90 0.52 -8.14
CA TYR A 230 4.91 -0.07 -7.23
C TYR A 230 4.71 -1.55 -7.51
N VAL A 231 4.15 -2.28 -6.54
CA VAL A 231 3.70 -3.67 -6.71
C VAL A 231 2.26 -3.66 -7.25
N ASP A 232 2.04 -4.24 -8.43
CA ASP A 232 0.72 -4.36 -9.03
C ASP A 232 -0.02 -5.64 -8.57
N ARG A 233 -0.70 -5.55 -7.43
CA ARG A 233 -1.60 -6.62 -6.95
C ARG A 233 -3.04 -6.48 -7.46
N SER A 234 -3.28 -5.67 -8.49
CA SER A 234 -4.63 -5.53 -9.06
C SER A 234 -5.06 -6.80 -9.80
N ARG A 235 -6.37 -7.01 -9.93
CA ARG A 235 -6.91 -8.17 -10.66
C ARG A 235 -6.41 -8.17 -12.10
N GLY A 236 -5.68 -9.22 -12.46
CA GLY A 236 -5.06 -9.37 -13.79
C GLY A 236 -3.94 -8.37 -14.07
N THR A 237 -3.36 -7.78 -13.02
CA THR A 237 -2.15 -6.93 -13.13
C THR A 237 -2.37 -5.79 -14.14
N ARG A 238 -3.49 -5.08 -14.01
CA ARG A 238 -3.96 -4.06 -14.97
C ARG A 238 -3.74 -2.62 -14.50
N ARG A 239 -3.13 -2.42 -13.33
CA ARG A 239 -2.83 -1.08 -12.84
C ARG A 239 -1.79 -0.45 -13.76
N GLN A 240 -2.06 0.80 -14.14
CA GLN A 240 -1.16 1.62 -14.96
C GLN A 240 -0.52 2.75 -14.16
N TRP A 241 -1.15 3.19 -13.07
CA TRP A 241 -0.74 4.38 -12.31
C TRP A 241 -0.39 4.02 -10.87
N CYS A 242 0.68 4.62 -10.34
CA CYS A 242 1.12 4.43 -8.97
C CYS A 242 0.12 4.91 -7.91
N GLY A 243 -0.93 5.65 -8.27
CA GLY A 243 -2.00 6.06 -7.38
C GLY A 243 -3.08 6.78 -8.17
N MET A 244 -4.34 6.58 -7.79
CA MET A 244 -5.45 7.21 -8.51
C MET A 244 -5.44 8.73 -8.30
N GLU A 245 -5.28 9.20 -7.06
CA GLU A 245 -5.23 10.63 -6.74
C GLU A 245 -3.99 11.31 -7.32
N SER A 246 -2.82 10.67 -7.21
CA SER A 246 -1.54 11.29 -7.58
C SER A 246 -1.30 11.36 -9.09
N CYS A 247 -1.53 10.26 -9.82
CA CYS A 247 -1.25 10.19 -11.27
C CYS A 247 -2.49 9.88 -12.10
N GLY A 248 -3.38 9.00 -11.65
CA GLY A 248 -4.58 8.61 -12.41
C GLY A 248 -5.49 9.80 -12.73
N ASN A 249 -5.76 10.66 -11.76
CA ASN A 249 -6.60 11.85 -11.90
C ASN A 249 -5.95 12.91 -12.80
N LYS A 250 -4.62 13.09 -12.70
CA LYS A 250 -3.86 13.99 -13.59
C LYS A 250 -4.04 13.59 -15.06
N PHE A 251 -3.91 12.30 -15.38
CA PHE A 251 -4.12 11.79 -16.74
C PHE A 251 -5.57 11.92 -17.21
N LYS A 252 -6.54 11.55 -16.37
CA LYS A 252 -7.97 11.72 -16.68
C LYS A 252 -8.31 13.18 -17.00
N ALA A 253 -7.80 14.11 -16.20
CA ALA A 253 -8.00 15.55 -16.39
C ALA A 253 -7.31 16.08 -17.66
N ALA A 254 -6.09 15.62 -17.97
CA ALA A 254 -5.40 15.97 -19.21
C ALA A 254 -6.17 15.47 -20.46
N ALA A 255 -6.60 14.21 -20.45
CA ALA A 255 -7.37 13.61 -21.54
C ALA A 255 -8.73 14.30 -21.73
N TYR A 256 -9.42 14.68 -20.65
CA TYR A 256 -10.66 15.45 -20.73
C TYR A 256 -10.45 16.83 -21.35
N ARG A 257 -9.40 17.56 -20.94
CA ARG A 257 -9.03 18.86 -21.50
C ARG A 257 -8.68 18.76 -23.00
N ALA A 258 -7.95 17.74 -23.41
CA ALA A 258 -7.63 17.49 -24.83
C ALA A 258 -8.90 17.26 -25.67
N ARG A 259 -9.84 16.43 -25.19
CA ARG A 259 -11.13 16.20 -25.85
C ARG A 259 -11.95 17.48 -25.97
N LYS A 260 -12.01 18.31 -24.92
CA LYS A 260 -12.76 19.58 -24.96
C LYS A 260 -12.14 20.60 -25.92
N LYS A 261 -10.80 20.64 -26.03
CA LYS A 261 -10.10 21.49 -27.00
C LYS A 261 -10.33 21.00 -28.44
N GLY A 262 -10.32 19.68 -28.66
CA GLY A 262 -10.64 19.08 -29.96
C GLY A 262 -12.09 19.33 -30.39
N ALA A 263 -13.05 19.15 -29.47
CA ALA A 263 -14.47 19.44 -29.73
C ALA A 263 -14.72 20.95 -29.98
N SER A 264 -14.01 21.83 -29.27
CA SER A 264 -14.13 23.28 -29.49
C SER A 264 -13.40 23.76 -30.75
N ALA A 265 -12.42 23.01 -31.27
CA ALA A 265 -11.78 23.28 -32.55
C ALA A 265 -12.61 22.76 -33.73
N ALA A 266 -13.22 21.57 -33.58
CA ALA A 266 -14.15 21.00 -34.55
C ALA A 266 -15.45 21.81 -34.70
N ALA A 267 -15.89 22.52 -33.64
CA ALA A 267 -17.06 23.39 -33.69
C ALA A 267 -16.78 24.80 -34.26
N ARG A 268 -15.53 25.12 -34.60
CA ARG A 268 -15.11 26.41 -35.19
C ARG A 268 -14.73 26.31 -36.68
N HIS A 269 -14.77 25.10 -37.23
CA HIS A 269 -14.66 24.81 -38.66
C HIS A 269 -16.04 24.41 -39.19
#